data_AF-A0A7W1UIM1-F1
#
_entry.id   AF-A0A7W1UIM1-F1
#
_cell.length_a   1.000
_cell.length_b   1.000
_cell.length_c   1.000
_cell.angle_alpha   90.00
_cell.angle_beta   90.00
_cell.angle_gamma   90.00
#
_symmetry.space_group_name_H-M   'P 1'
#
loop_
_entity.id
_entity.type
_entity.pdbx_description
1 polymer ?
#
loop_
_entity_poly.entity_id
_entity_poly.type
_entity_poly.pdbx_seq_one_letter_code
_entity_poly.pdbx_strand_id
1 'polypeptide(L)'
;MSSLADLADDAVVEETPPPPIARMVVAVLALAGLLISVYLTLYKLGYLGFIQCGAGGCEVVQSSQYAYFLGLPVALWGVGAYATLLALALAGVQNAWADDRRLGLIILAVATIGVVFSAYLTYLEAAVIRAWCRWCVVSAVLITLIFFAALVDVRRSRTLAP
;
A
#
# COMPACT_ATOMS: atom_id res chain seq x y z
N MET A 1 1.41 -25.76 4.51
CA MET A 1 1.70 -24.44 5.10
C MET A 1 2.62 -23.57 4.23
N SER A 2 3.44 -24.16 3.35
CA SER A 2 4.15 -23.46 2.25
C SER A 2 3.20 -22.93 1.16
N SER A 3 2.21 -23.73 0.75
CA SER A 3 1.36 -23.45 -0.41
C SER A 3 0.50 -22.16 -0.39
N LEU A 4 0.22 -21.55 0.77
CA LEU A 4 -0.51 -20.27 0.83
C LEU A 4 0.41 -19.04 0.76
N ALA A 5 1.70 -19.22 1.08
CA ALA A 5 2.71 -18.19 0.85
C ALA A 5 3.10 -18.16 -0.63
N ASP A 6 3.23 -19.34 -1.26
CA ASP A 6 3.48 -19.46 -2.71
C ASP A 6 2.35 -18.84 -3.55
N LEU A 7 1.06 -19.06 -3.21
CA LEU A 7 -0.06 -18.45 -3.97
C LEU A 7 -0.13 -16.91 -3.89
N ALA A 8 0.46 -16.30 -2.86
CA ALA A 8 0.55 -14.85 -2.75
C ALA A 8 1.80 -14.30 -3.44
N ASP A 9 2.86 -15.10 -3.56
CA ASP A 9 4.07 -14.81 -4.33
C ASP A 9 3.78 -14.91 -5.85
N ASP A 10 3.02 -15.91 -6.28
CA ASP A 10 2.57 -16.13 -7.67
C ASP A 10 1.61 -15.05 -8.19
N ALA A 11 0.85 -14.37 -7.32
CA ALA A 11 -0.01 -13.26 -7.72
C ALA A 11 0.77 -11.95 -7.96
N VAL A 12 2.03 -11.87 -7.50
CA VAL A 12 2.85 -10.65 -7.47
C VAL A 12 3.90 -10.63 -8.59
N VAL A 13 4.25 -11.78 -9.16
CA VAL A 13 5.35 -11.91 -10.13
C VAL A 13 4.87 -12.52 -11.45
N GLU A 14 4.49 -11.66 -12.42
CA GLU A 14 4.52 -11.77 -13.91
C GLU A 14 3.32 -10.96 -14.46
N GLU A 15 3.37 -10.00 -15.38
CA GLU A 15 4.28 -9.63 -16.48
C GLU A 15 4.33 -8.08 -16.57
N THR A 16 5.41 -7.50 -17.09
CA THR A 16 5.42 -6.07 -17.50
C THR A 16 4.39 -5.81 -18.59
N PRO A 17 3.29 -5.08 -18.31
CA PRO A 17 2.19 -5.03 -19.26
C PRO A 17 1.98 -3.60 -19.85
N PRO A 18 1.28 -3.47 -21.00
CA PRO A 18 1.04 -2.20 -21.69
C PRO A 18 0.39 -1.09 -20.80
N PRO A 19 0.45 0.20 -21.20
CA PRO A 19 0.08 1.36 -20.36
C PRO A 19 -1.24 1.28 -19.56
N PRO A 20 -2.36 0.72 -20.06
CA PRO A 20 -3.57 0.56 -19.24
C PRO A 20 -3.41 -0.46 -18.11
N ILE A 21 -2.50 -1.43 -18.25
CA ILE A 21 -2.38 -2.56 -17.33
C ILE A 21 -1.53 -2.21 -16.11
N ALA A 22 -0.49 -1.37 -16.23
CA ALA A 22 0.24 -0.87 -15.06
C ALA A 22 -0.69 -0.12 -14.09
N ARG A 23 -1.65 0.66 -14.62
CA ARG A 23 -2.67 1.34 -13.82
C ARG A 23 -3.69 0.38 -13.21
N MET A 24 -4.07 -0.68 -13.93
CA MET A 24 -4.90 -1.77 -13.37
C MET A 24 -4.18 -2.49 -12.22
N VAL A 25 -2.89 -2.79 -12.35
CA VAL A 25 -2.09 -3.40 -11.28
C VAL A 25 -2.06 -2.50 -10.04
N VAL A 26 -1.82 -1.19 -10.22
CA VAL A 26 -1.90 -0.22 -9.12
C VAL A 26 -3.29 -0.21 -8.48
N ALA A 27 -4.37 -0.29 -9.27
CA ALA A 27 -5.73 -0.35 -8.73
C ALA A 27 -5.98 -1.61 -7.89
N VAL A 28 -5.54 -2.78 -8.36
CA VAL A 28 -5.70 -4.05 -7.62
C VAL A 28 -4.88 -4.02 -6.32
N LEU A 29 -3.63 -3.58 -6.38
CA LEU A 29 -2.76 -3.44 -5.20
C LEU A 29 -3.32 -2.42 -4.20
N ALA A 30 -3.83 -1.28 -4.68
CA ALA A 30 -4.43 -0.26 -3.84
C ALA A 30 -5.72 -0.76 -3.18
N LEU A 31 -6.55 -1.54 -3.89
CA LEU A 31 -7.73 -2.17 -3.32
C LEU A 31 -7.37 -3.15 -2.20
N ALA A 32 -6.36 -3.99 -2.41
CA ALA A 32 -5.87 -4.91 -1.39
C ALA A 32 -5.35 -4.16 -0.14
N GLY A 33 -4.55 -3.10 -0.35
CA GLY A 33 -4.04 -2.25 0.73
C GLY A 33 -5.15 -1.51 1.48
N LEU A 34 -6.19 -1.07 0.76
CA LEU A 34 -7.38 -0.45 1.34
C LEU A 34 -8.15 -1.43 2.22
N LEU A 35 -8.38 -2.66 1.77
CA LEU A 35 -9.06 -3.69 2.57
C LEU A 35 -8.29 -4.00 3.87
N ILE A 36 -6.96 -4.11 3.79
CA ILE A 36 -6.11 -4.31 4.98
C ILE A 36 -6.22 -3.12 5.94
N SER A 37 -6.13 -1.90 5.43
CA SER A 37 -6.19 -0.68 6.24
C SER A 37 -7.55 -0.48 6.90
N VAL A 38 -8.63 -0.79 6.17
CA VAL A 38 -10.00 -0.79 6.69
C VAL A 38 -10.13 -1.84 7.79
N TYR A 39 -9.68 -3.08 7.56
CA TYR A 39 -9.69 -4.15 8.57
C TYR A 39 -9.00 -3.73 9.88
N LEU A 40 -7.81 -3.15 9.80
CA LEU A 40 -7.06 -2.62 10.94
C LEU A 40 -7.79 -1.47 11.64
N THR A 41 -8.47 -0.61 10.88
CA THR A 41 -9.26 0.51 11.40
C THR A 41 -10.48 0.01 12.17
N LEU A 42 -11.22 -0.96 11.61
CA LEU A 42 -12.36 -1.58 12.29
C LEU A 42 -11.95 -2.29 13.59
N TYR A 43 -10.79 -2.96 13.61
CA TYR A 43 -10.23 -3.51 14.85
C TYR A 43 -9.95 -2.42 15.87
N LYS A 44 -9.31 -1.32 15.46
CA LYS A 44 -8.98 -0.20 16.36
C LYS A 44 -10.21 0.50 16.92
N LEU A 45 -11.31 0.53 16.16
CA LEU A 45 -12.62 1.02 16.60
C LEU A 45 -13.35 0.05 17.55
N GLY A 46 -12.81 -1.16 17.79
CA GLY A 46 -13.40 -2.15 18.68
C GLY A 46 -14.51 -3.00 18.05
N TYR A 47 -14.72 -2.91 16.72
CA TYR A 47 -15.70 -3.77 16.02
C TYR A 47 -15.19 -5.20 15.86
N LEU A 48 -13.87 -5.41 15.81
CA LEU A 48 -13.26 -6.73 15.84
C LEU A 48 -12.52 -6.94 17.16
N GLY A 49 -12.84 -8.00 17.88
CA GLY A 49 -12.24 -8.30 19.18
C GLY A 49 -10.82 -8.89 19.11
N PHE A 50 -10.41 -9.44 17.95
CA PHE A 50 -9.14 -10.13 17.80
C PHE A 50 -8.49 -9.83 16.43
N ILE A 51 -7.20 -9.49 16.43
CA ILE A 51 -6.37 -9.46 15.22
C ILE A 51 -5.80 -10.86 15.01
N GLN A 52 -5.97 -11.39 13.80
CA GLN A 52 -5.26 -12.59 13.39
C GLN A 52 -3.82 -12.23 13.05
N CYS A 53 -2.93 -12.35 14.03
CA CYS A 53 -1.50 -12.26 13.82
C CYS A 53 -0.84 -13.57 14.18
N GLY A 54 -0.56 -14.38 13.16
CA GLY A 54 -0.05 -15.74 13.35
C GLY A 54 1.19 -15.83 14.25
N ALA A 55 2.10 -14.84 14.20
CA ALA A 55 3.32 -14.82 15.02
C ALA A 55 3.22 -13.96 16.30
N GLY A 56 2.04 -13.40 16.60
CA GLY A 56 1.81 -12.49 17.73
C GLY A 56 2.42 -11.09 17.53
N GLY A 57 2.04 -10.13 18.38
CA GLY A 57 2.69 -8.80 18.46
C GLY A 57 2.02 -7.67 17.67
N CYS A 58 1.02 -7.97 16.83
CA CYS A 58 0.27 -6.93 16.12
C CYS A 58 -0.61 -6.12 17.07
N GLU A 59 -1.19 -6.76 18.09
CA GLU A 59 -1.90 -6.10 19.17
C GLU A 59 -0.98 -5.14 19.94
N VAL A 60 0.30 -5.49 20.12
CA VAL A 60 1.30 -4.63 20.77
C VAL A 60 1.62 -3.43 19.89
N VAL A 61 1.85 -3.63 18.59
CA VAL A 61 2.11 -2.54 17.64
C VAL A 61 0.90 -1.60 17.52
N GLN A 62 -0.32 -2.15 17.35
CA GLN A 62 -1.55 -1.37 17.24
C GLN A 62 -1.97 -0.67 18.54
N SER A 63 -1.60 -1.19 19.72
CA SER A 63 -1.89 -0.53 21.01
C SER A 63 -0.80 0.46 21.43
N SER A 64 0.34 0.50 20.74
CA SER A 64 1.44 1.41 21.05
C SER A 64 1.09 2.88 20.82
N GLN A 65 1.82 3.78 21.49
CA GLN A 65 1.73 5.23 21.26
C GLN A 65 2.00 5.64 19.81
N TYR A 66 2.77 4.84 19.06
CA TYR A 66 3.10 5.09 17.66
C TYR A 66 1.96 4.72 16.70
N ALA A 67 0.94 4.00 17.17
CA ALA A 67 -0.26 3.71 16.38
C ALA A 67 -1.17 4.94 16.21
N TYR A 68 -0.87 6.05 16.88
CA TYR A 68 -1.53 7.35 16.69
C TYR A 68 -0.57 8.34 16.03
N PHE A 69 -1.01 8.92 14.93
CA PHE A 69 -0.29 9.96 14.21
C PHE A 69 -1.21 11.15 14.00
N LEU A 70 -0.79 12.34 14.47
CA LEU A 70 -1.60 13.57 14.48
C LEU A 70 -2.95 13.41 15.20
N GLY A 71 -3.00 12.59 16.26
CA GLY A 71 -4.23 12.31 17.01
C GLY A 71 -5.19 11.33 16.33
N LEU A 72 -4.87 10.86 15.12
CA LEU A 72 -5.65 9.86 14.38
C LEU A 72 -4.91 8.53 14.31
N PRO A 73 -5.62 7.39 14.27
CA PRO A 73 -4.97 6.09 14.14
C PRO A 73 -4.26 5.98 12.79
N VAL A 74 -3.05 5.44 12.79
CA VAL A 74 -2.22 5.25 11.59
C VAL A 74 -2.94 4.42 10.51
N ALA A 75 -3.80 3.49 10.93
CA ALA A 75 -4.65 2.71 10.02
C ALA A 75 -5.56 3.61 9.15
N LEU A 76 -6.06 4.72 9.71
CA LEU A 76 -6.93 5.67 9.01
C LEU A 76 -6.16 6.44 7.93
N TRP A 77 -4.91 6.80 8.22
CA TRP A 77 -3.99 7.38 7.24
C TRP A 77 -3.71 6.42 6.09
N GLY A 78 -3.55 5.12 6.39
CA GLY A 78 -3.44 4.06 5.40
C GLY A 78 -4.67 3.99 4.48
N VAL A 79 -5.88 4.03 5.05
CA VAL A 79 -7.13 4.07 4.26
C VAL A 79 -7.14 5.28 3.32
N GLY A 80 -6.80 6.47 3.81
CA GLY A 80 -6.74 7.68 2.99
C GLY A 80 -5.73 7.55 1.84
N ALA A 81 -4.54 7.03 2.11
CA ALA A 81 -3.51 6.84 1.09
C ALA A 81 -3.94 5.85 0.01
N TYR A 82 -4.41 4.66 0.39
CA TYR A 82 -4.85 3.65 -0.58
C TYR A 82 -6.13 4.05 -1.33
N ALA A 83 -7.07 4.73 -0.68
CA ALA A 83 -8.26 5.26 -1.35
C ALA A 83 -7.87 6.29 -2.42
N THR A 84 -6.91 7.17 -2.10
CA THR A 84 -6.39 8.16 -3.06
C THR A 84 -5.71 7.47 -4.24
N LEU A 85 -4.84 6.49 -3.98
CA LEU A 85 -4.18 5.72 -5.04
C LEU A 85 -5.18 4.97 -5.93
N LEU A 86 -6.21 4.35 -5.33
CA LEU A 86 -7.26 3.66 -6.05
C LEU A 86 -8.07 4.61 -6.93
N ALA A 87 -8.47 5.76 -6.39
CA ALA A 87 -9.21 6.78 -7.15
C ALA A 87 -8.39 7.33 -8.32
N LEU A 88 -7.10 7.59 -8.11
CA LEU A 88 -6.18 8.03 -9.17
C LEU A 88 -5.97 6.94 -10.23
N ALA A 89 -5.83 5.68 -9.81
CA ALA A 89 -5.70 4.56 -10.74
C ALA A 89 -6.96 4.37 -11.60
N LEU A 90 -8.15 4.44 -10.99
CA LEU A 90 -9.44 4.36 -11.70
C LEU A 90 -9.64 5.54 -12.66
N ALA A 91 -9.29 6.76 -12.23
CA ALA A 91 -9.32 7.93 -13.10
C ALA A 91 -8.34 7.76 -14.28
N GLY A 92 -7.18 7.16 -14.04
CA GLY A 92 -6.17 6.89 -15.06
C GLY A 92 -6.51 5.76 -16.03
N VAL A 93 -7.43 4.85 -15.68
CA VAL A 93 -7.94 3.81 -16.59
C VAL A 93 -8.93 4.38 -17.61
N GLN A 94 -9.58 5.52 -17.32
CA GLN A 94 -10.48 6.15 -18.27
C GLN A 94 -9.69 6.77 -19.43
N ASN A 95 -10.05 6.41 -20.67
CA ASN A 95 -9.35 6.76 -21.92
C ASN A 95 -9.05 8.27 -22.11
N ALA A 96 -9.79 9.15 -21.44
CA ALA A 96 -9.59 10.60 -21.54
C ALA A 96 -8.33 11.12 -20.82
N TRP A 97 -7.77 10.36 -19.87
CA TRP A 97 -6.63 10.77 -19.03
C TRP A 97 -5.50 9.71 -19.00
N ALA A 98 -5.59 8.71 -19.89
CA ALA A 98 -4.64 7.62 -19.98
C ALA A 98 -3.21 8.11 -20.25
N ASP A 99 -3.05 9.20 -21.01
CA ASP A 99 -1.75 9.76 -21.40
C ASP A 99 -1.33 10.99 -20.57
N ASP A 100 -2.10 11.36 -19.54
CA ASP A 100 -1.75 12.52 -18.72
C ASP A 100 -0.60 12.18 -17.76
N ARG A 101 0.60 12.66 -18.11
CA ARG A 101 1.81 12.50 -17.30
C ARG A 101 1.67 13.05 -15.89
N ARG A 102 0.75 14.00 -15.66
CA ARG A 102 0.48 14.56 -14.34
C ARG A 102 -0.09 13.50 -13.40
N LEU A 103 -0.95 12.60 -13.88
CA LEU A 103 -1.53 11.54 -13.06
C LEU A 103 -0.44 10.58 -12.55
N GLY A 104 0.43 10.11 -13.45
CA GLY A 104 1.54 9.22 -13.08
C GLY A 104 2.48 9.86 -12.05
N LEU A 105 2.76 11.16 -12.19
CA LEU A 105 3.57 11.91 -11.21
C LEU A 105 2.89 12.03 -9.84
N ILE A 106 1.57 12.25 -9.80
CA ILE A 106 0.82 12.33 -8.54
C ILE A 106 0.80 10.96 -7.86
N ILE A 107 0.51 9.89 -8.60
CA ILE A 107 0.55 8.52 -8.06
C ILE A 107 1.94 8.21 -7.51
N LEU A 108 3.00 8.55 -8.25
CA LEU A 108 4.38 8.37 -7.79
C LEU A 108 4.66 9.16 -6.51
N ALA A 109 4.23 10.42 -6.43
CA ALA A 109 4.43 11.26 -5.24
C ALA A 109 3.74 10.67 -4.01
N VAL A 110 2.46 10.26 -4.14
CA VAL A 110 1.69 9.62 -3.06
C VAL A 110 2.34 8.30 -2.65
N ALA A 111 2.73 7.46 -3.61
CA ALA A 111 3.40 6.19 -3.34
C ALA A 111 4.76 6.39 -2.64
N THR A 112 5.53 7.42 -3.04
CA THR A 112 6.81 7.75 -2.40
C THR A 112 6.61 8.13 -0.94
N ILE A 113 5.63 8.99 -0.65
CA ILE A 113 5.28 9.35 0.74
C ILE A 113 4.88 8.11 1.52
N GLY A 114 4.07 7.24 0.94
CA GLY A 114 3.64 5.98 1.56
C GLY A 114 4.80 5.01 1.84
N VAL A 115 5.78 4.89 0.94
CA VAL A 115 6.99 4.08 1.14
C VAL A 115 7.85 4.64 2.27
N VAL A 116 8.11 5.95 2.28
CA VAL A 116 8.89 6.60 3.34
C VAL A 116 8.21 6.43 4.70
N PHE A 117 6.89 6.62 4.74
CA PHE A 117 6.12 6.44 5.96
C PHE A 117 6.11 4.97 6.42
N SER A 118 6.00 4.03 5.50
CA SER A 118 6.06 2.59 5.82
C SER A 118 7.44 2.20 6.34
N ALA A 119 8.52 2.68 5.72
CA ALA A 119 9.89 2.46 6.20
C ALA A 119 10.10 3.03 7.61
N TYR A 120 9.52 4.19 7.91
CA TYR A 120 9.54 4.78 9.25
C TYR A 120 8.84 3.87 10.29
N LEU A 121 7.66 3.32 9.95
CA LEU A 121 6.96 2.39 10.83
C LEU A 121 7.74 1.09 11.03
N THR A 122 8.28 0.50 9.96
CA THR A 122 9.11 -0.70 10.05
C THR A 122 10.35 -0.47 10.92
N TYR A 123 10.95 0.72 10.84
CA TYR A 123 12.05 1.11 11.73
C TYR A 123 11.60 1.15 13.20
N LEU A 124 10.43 1.71 13.49
CA LEU A 124 9.88 1.73 14.86
C LEU A 124 9.57 0.33 15.40
N GLU A 125 9.01 -0.55 14.56
CA GLU A 125 8.72 -1.95 14.90
C GLU A 125 10.00 -2.70 15.29
N ALA A 126 11.07 -2.55 14.50
CA ALA A 126 12.34 -3.23 14.73
C ALA A 126 13.15 -2.63 15.89
N ALA A 127 13.24 -1.29 15.97
CA ALA A 127 14.14 -0.61 16.91
C ALA A 127 13.50 -0.33 18.28
N VAL A 128 12.21 0.03 18.31
CA VAL A 128 11.55 0.53 19.53
C VAL A 128 10.66 -0.53 20.15
N ILE A 129 9.69 -1.05 19.38
CA ILE A 129 8.65 -1.95 19.90
C ILE A 129 9.20 -3.38 20.03
N ARG A 130 10.17 -3.75 19.19
CA ARG A 130 10.73 -5.11 19.04
C ARG A 130 9.64 -6.17 18.83
N ALA A 131 8.57 -5.79 18.13
CA ALA A 131 7.46 -6.65 17.77
C ALA A 131 7.16 -6.46 16.27
N TRP A 132 6.83 -7.54 15.58
CA TRP A 132 6.64 -7.54 14.14
C TRP A 132 5.16 -7.63 13.80
N CYS A 133 4.62 -6.61 13.15
CA CYS A 133 3.24 -6.65 12.67
C CYS A 133 3.20 -7.13 11.22
N ARG A 134 2.74 -8.37 10.99
CA ARG A 134 2.66 -8.95 9.63
C ARG A 134 1.78 -8.12 8.70
N TRP A 135 0.69 -7.54 9.20
CA TRP A 135 -0.18 -6.68 8.39
C TRP A 135 0.50 -5.38 7.97
N CYS A 136 1.32 -4.78 8.84
CA CYS A 136 2.10 -3.59 8.52
C CYS A 136 3.18 -3.89 7.48
N VAL A 137 3.87 -5.03 7.60
CA VAL A 137 4.86 -5.48 6.60
C VAL A 137 4.20 -5.74 5.24
N VAL A 138 3.05 -6.42 5.21
CA VAL A 138 2.30 -6.64 3.95
C VAL A 138 1.91 -5.31 3.31
N SER A 139 1.43 -4.35 4.10
CA SER A 139 1.13 -3.00 3.60
C SER A 139 2.39 -2.30 3.05
N ALA A 140 3.54 -2.43 3.73
CA ALA A 140 4.81 -1.88 3.26
C ALA A 140 5.25 -2.49 1.92
N VAL A 141 5.03 -3.79 1.72
CA VAL A 141 5.30 -4.45 0.42
C VAL A 141 4.35 -3.93 -0.65
N LEU A 142 3.04 -3.86 -0.39
CA LEU A 142 2.05 -3.36 -1.36
C LEU A 142 2.36 -1.95 -1.84
N ILE A 143 2.65 -1.01 -0.93
CA ILE A 143 2.97 0.37 -1.31
C ILE A 143 4.28 0.47 -2.09
N THR A 144 5.25 -0.40 -1.78
CA THR A 144 6.52 -0.48 -2.51
C THR A 144 6.30 -0.99 -3.94
N LEU A 145 5.46 -2.00 -4.12
CA LEU A 145 5.08 -2.48 -5.45
C LEU A 145 4.35 -1.40 -6.26
N ILE A 146 3.42 -0.67 -5.64
CA ILE A 146 2.74 0.47 -6.27
C ILE A 146 3.75 1.55 -6.69
N PHE A 147 4.75 1.84 -5.84
CA PHE A 147 5.80 2.80 -6.16
C PHE A 147 6.61 2.36 -7.39
N PHE A 148 7.01 1.09 -7.48
CA PHE A 148 7.72 0.58 -8.65
C PHE A 148 6.86 0.63 -9.92
N ALA A 149 5.58 0.23 -9.84
CA ALA A 149 4.65 0.32 -10.97
C ALA A 149 4.47 1.76 -11.46
N ALA A 150 4.29 2.71 -10.53
CA ALA A 150 4.20 4.14 -10.83
C ALA A 150 5.50 4.70 -11.41
N LEU A 151 6.65 4.26 -10.92
CA LEU A 151 7.96 4.68 -11.41
C LEU A 151 8.19 4.23 -12.85
N VAL A 152 7.76 3.01 -13.21
CA VAL A 152 7.83 2.49 -14.58
C VAL A 152 6.91 3.30 -15.51
N ASP A 153 5.67 3.59 -15.09
CA ASP A 153 4.71 4.42 -15.84
C ASP A 153 5.26 5.83 -16.13
N VAL A 154 5.83 6.49 -15.11
CA VAL A 154 6.45 7.82 -15.25
C VAL A 154 7.72 7.79 -16.10
N ARG A 155 8.57 6.76 -15.98
CA ARG A 155 9.77 6.64 -16.81
C ARG A 155 9.41 6.47 -18.28
N ARG A 156 8.38 5.68 -18.59
CA ARG A 156 7.94 5.44 -19.97
C ARG A 156 7.37 6.70 -20.63
N SER A 157 6.59 7.48 -19.90
CA SER A 157 6.07 8.78 -20.37
C SER A 157 7.14 9.87 -20.49
N ARG A 158 8.34 9.69 -19.92
CA ARG A 158 9.50 10.55 -20.23
C ARG A 158 10.15 10.20 -21.57
N THR A 159 10.22 8.92 -21.92
CA THR A 159 10.81 8.47 -23.20
C THR A 159 9.96 8.79 -24.44
N LEU A 160 8.66 9.03 -24.28
CA LEU A 160 7.74 9.37 -25.38
C LEU A 160 7.57 10.88 -25.59
N ALA A 161 8.25 11.72 -24.80
CA ALA A 161 8.24 13.17 -25.01
C ALA A 161 9.29 13.52 -26.09
N PRO A 162 8.89 14.13 -27.23
CA PRO A 162 9.83 14.62 -28.25
C PRO A 162 10.65 15.81 -27.76
#